data_AF-A0A379WR21-F1
#
_entry.id   AF-A0A379WR21-F1
#
_cell.length_a   1.000
_cell.length_b   1.000
_cell.length_c   1.000
_cell.angle_alpha   90.00
_cell.angle_beta   90.00
_cell.angle_gamma   90.00
#
_symmetry.space_group_name_H-M   'P 1'
#
loop_
_entity.id
_entity.type
_entity.pdbx_description
1 polymer ?
#
loop_
_entity_poly.entity_id
_entity_poly.type
_entity_poly.pdbx_seq_one_letter_code
_entity_poly.pdbx_strand_id
1 'polypeptide(L)'
;MKTVSISKSSLTWSKVNPHLRLLGLTATPFRLGKGWIYQFHYHGMVRGNDNALFRDCIYELPLRYMIKHGYLTPPERLDMPVVQYDFSRLQAQSNGLFSEADLNRELKKQQRITPHIISQIMEFAQTRKGVMIFAATVEHAKEIVGLLPADDAALITGDTPGPERDALIDNFKAQRFRYLVNVSVLTPALTPHTLISSRFYVPPSQLVFTNKLSGVVCALRRERPIA
;
A
#
# COMPACT_ATOMS: atom_id res chain seq x y z
N MET A 1 -7.68 -4.80 -6.86
CA MET A 1 -9.12 -4.61 -7.15
C MET A 1 -9.21 -3.48 -8.16
N LYS A 2 -10.15 -3.50 -9.10
CA LYS A 2 -10.63 -2.29 -9.77
C LYS A 2 -12.14 -2.39 -9.68
N THR A 3 -12.73 -1.55 -8.84
CA THR A 3 -14.17 -1.49 -8.58
C THR A 3 -14.71 -0.27 -9.30
N VAL A 4 -15.77 -0.47 -10.07
CA VAL A 4 -16.48 0.60 -10.78
C VAL A 4 -17.78 0.87 -10.03
N SER A 5 -18.03 2.12 -9.62
CA SER A 5 -19.20 2.48 -8.80
C SER A 5 -19.89 3.78 -9.23
N ILE A 6 -21.21 3.91 -9.01
CA ILE A 6 -22.00 5.13 -9.35
C ILE A 6 -22.52 5.84 -8.08
N SER A 7 -22.31 7.17 -7.94
CA SER A 7 -22.78 7.97 -6.79
C SER A 7 -23.62 9.20 -7.17
N LYS A 8 -24.37 9.71 -6.18
CA LYS A 8 -25.06 11.01 -6.22
C LYS A 8 -24.07 12.15 -5.88
N SER A 9 -24.25 13.25 -6.59
CA SER A 9 -23.33 14.35 -6.90
C SER A 9 -22.92 15.30 -5.76
N SER A 10 -21.70 15.83 -5.84
CA SER A 10 -21.29 17.11 -5.22
C SER A 10 -22.06 18.30 -5.82
N LEU A 11 -22.53 19.21 -4.95
CA LEU A 11 -23.58 20.23 -5.19
C LEU A 11 -23.36 21.28 -6.30
N THR A 12 -22.17 21.41 -6.89
CA THR A 12 -21.88 22.46 -7.89
C THR A 12 -22.10 22.01 -9.33
N TRP A 13 -21.56 20.85 -9.72
CA TRP A 13 -21.65 20.35 -11.09
C TRP A 13 -23.05 19.81 -11.46
N SER A 14 -23.81 19.34 -10.47
CA SER A 14 -25.19 18.89 -10.66
C SER A 14 -26.17 20.02 -10.97
N LYS A 15 -25.85 21.26 -10.56
CA LYS A 15 -26.64 22.45 -10.94
C LYS A 15 -26.48 22.79 -12.42
N VAL A 16 -25.32 22.49 -13.01
CA VAL A 16 -25.03 22.73 -14.43
C VAL A 16 -25.53 21.57 -15.30
N ASN A 17 -25.38 20.32 -14.82
CA ASN A 17 -25.86 19.14 -15.53
C ASN A 17 -26.69 18.24 -14.59
N PRO A 18 -28.05 18.32 -14.65
CA PRO A 18 -28.91 17.50 -13.81
C PRO A 18 -28.85 16.00 -14.16
N HIS A 19 -28.34 15.64 -15.34
CA HIS A 19 -28.19 14.25 -15.78
C HIS A 19 -26.78 13.69 -15.59
N LEU A 20 -25.91 14.40 -14.85
CA LEU A 20 -24.54 13.95 -14.58
C LEU A 20 -24.53 12.51 -14.03
N ARG A 21 -23.61 11.70 -14.55
CA ARG A 21 -23.33 10.34 -14.07
C ARG A 21 -21.91 10.33 -13.54
N LEU A 22 -21.73 9.85 -12.30
CA LEU A 22 -20.43 9.75 -11.67
C LEU A 22 -19.96 8.30 -11.71
N LEU A 23 -18.71 8.09 -12.12
CA LEU A 23 -18.07 6.78 -12.14
C LEU A 23 -16.83 6.81 -11.24
N GLY A 24 -16.85 6.03 -10.16
CA GLY A 24 -15.71 5.85 -9.27
C GLY A 24 -14.88 4.64 -9.67
N LEU A 25 -13.55 4.79 -9.65
CA LEU A 25 -12.60 3.70 -9.78
C LEU A 25 -11.84 3.54 -8.46
N THR A 26 -11.78 2.34 -7.90
CA THR A 26 -10.96 2.10 -6.70
C THR A 26 -10.30 0.74 -6.69
N ALA A 27 -9.08 0.69 -6.13
CA ALA A 27 -8.41 -0.58 -5.82
C ALA A 27 -8.64 -1.05 -4.38
N THR A 28 -9.25 -0.21 -3.55
CA THR A 28 -9.65 -0.53 -2.18
C THR A 28 -11.05 -0.03 -1.89
N PRO A 29 -12.05 -0.86 -2.15
CA PRO A 29 -13.41 -0.53 -1.80
C PRO A 29 -13.69 -0.65 -0.29
N PHE A 30 -12.82 -1.30 0.49
CA PHE A 30 -12.94 -1.41 1.94
C PHE A 30 -11.70 -0.89 2.66
N ARG A 31 -11.90 -0.17 3.76
CA ARG A 31 -10.83 0.24 4.69
C ARG A 31 -11.28 0.01 6.14
N LEU A 32 -10.42 -0.59 6.94
CA LEU A 32 -10.68 -0.80 8.37
C LEU A 32 -10.92 0.56 9.06
N GLY A 33 -11.90 0.63 9.94
CA GLY A 33 -12.38 1.87 10.58
C GLY A 33 -13.25 2.78 9.70
N LYS A 34 -13.23 2.66 8.37
CA LYS A 34 -14.07 3.46 7.44
C LYS A 34 -15.16 2.66 6.73
N GLY A 35 -15.03 1.34 6.67
CA GLY A 35 -16.00 0.46 6.03
C GLY A 35 -15.87 0.42 4.50
N TRP A 36 -16.98 0.06 3.85
CA TRP A 36 -17.08 -0.06 2.39
C TRP A 36 -17.46 1.26 1.74
N ILE A 37 -16.91 1.53 0.56
CA ILE A 37 -17.22 2.72 -0.23
C ILE A 37 -18.53 2.59 -1.02
N TYR A 38 -19.06 1.36 -1.17
CA TYR A 38 -20.31 1.07 -1.85
C TYR A 38 -21.26 0.20 -1.00
N GLN A 39 -22.57 0.30 -1.25
CA GLN A 39 -23.60 -0.44 -0.54
C GLN A 39 -23.86 -1.82 -1.16
N PHE A 40 -24.22 -1.87 -2.44
CA PHE A 40 -24.63 -3.10 -3.14
C PHE A 40 -23.57 -3.58 -4.12
N HIS A 41 -23.33 -4.88 -4.14
CA HIS A 41 -22.48 -5.54 -5.12
C HIS A 41 -23.33 -6.18 -6.22
N TYR A 42 -22.89 -6.11 -7.48
CA TYR A 42 -23.61 -6.71 -8.63
C TYR A 42 -23.84 -8.23 -8.54
N HIS A 43 -23.13 -8.93 -7.64
CA HIS A 43 -23.40 -10.33 -7.29
C HIS A 43 -24.48 -10.52 -6.20
N GLY A 44 -25.29 -9.50 -5.92
CA GLY A 44 -26.41 -9.58 -4.96
C GLY A 44 -26.01 -9.49 -3.48
N MET A 45 -24.78 -9.07 -3.18
CA MET A 45 -24.29 -8.93 -1.80
C MET A 45 -24.43 -7.50 -1.30
N VAL A 46 -24.89 -7.33 -0.06
CA VAL A 46 -24.81 -6.05 0.66
C VAL A 46 -23.45 -5.98 1.37
N ARG A 47 -22.74 -4.85 1.23
CA ARG A 47 -21.41 -4.64 1.79
C ARG A 47 -21.38 -3.44 2.75
N GLY A 48 -21.60 -2.24 2.23
CA GLY A 48 -21.72 -1.02 3.02
C GLY A 48 -23.12 -0.83 3.61
N ASN A 49 -23.32 0.32 4.24
CA ASN A 49 -24.61 0.79 4.75
C ASN A 49 -25.10 2.00 3.93
N ASP A 50 -26.19 2.63 4.38
CA ASP A 50 -26.79 3.79 3.72
C ASP A 50 -25.88 5.04 3.69
N ASN A 51 -24.78 5.04 4.46
CA ASN A 51 -23.78 6.11 4.46
C ASN A 51 -22.65 5.87 3.44
N ALA A 52 -22.68 4.79 2.66
CA ALA A 52 -21.70 4.53 1.62
C ALA A 52 -21.73 5.63 0.54
N LEU A 53 -20.56 6.05 0.06
CA LEU A 53 -20.48 7.10 -0.98
C LEU A 53 -21.16 6.68 -2.28
N PHE A 54 -21.04 5.42 -2.65
CA PHE A 54 -21.61 4.87 -3.87
C PHE A 54 -22.73 3.89 -3.53
N ARG A 55 -23.79 3.89 -4.33
CA ARG A 55 -24.87 2.92 -4.14
C ARG A 55 -24.41 1.53 -4.59
N ASP A 56 -23.87 1.45 -5.80
CA ASP A 56 -23.62 0.19 -6.49
C ASP A 56 -22.14 0.02 -6.86
N CYS A 57 -21.61 -1.19 -6.68
CA CYS A 57 -20.47 -1.72 -7.41
C CYS A 57 -21.01 -2.50 -8.61
N ILE A 58 -20.78 -1.97 -9.81
CA ILE A 58 -21.30 -2.53 -11.06
C ILE A 58 -20.30 -3.46 -11.76
N TYR A 59 -19.05 -3.44 -11.34
CA TYR A 59 -18.01 -4.32 -11.87
C TYR A 59 -16.85 -4.46 -10.89
N GLU A 60 -16.32 -5.67 -10.80
CA GLU A 60 -15.11 -5.98 -10.05
C GLU A 60 -14.18 -6.83 -10.89
N LEU A 61 -12.91 -6.41 -11.00
CA LEU A 61 -11.84 -7.19 -11.61
C LEU A 61 -10.99 -7.88 -10.54
N PRO A 62 -11.07 -9.22 -10.38
CA PRO A 62 -10.37 -9.94 -9.32
C PRO A 62 -8.85 -9.97 -9.53
N LEU A 63 -8.08 -9.83 -8.45
CA LEU A 63 -6.61 -9.90 -8.52
C LEU A 63 -6.11 -11.25 -9.04
N ARG A 64 -6.76 -12.36 -8.63
CA ARG A 64 -6.44 -13.72 -9.08
C ARG A 64 -6.56 -13.86 -10.60
N TYR A 65 -7.61 -13.26 -11.19
CA TYR A 65 -7.79 -13.25 -12.63
C TYR A 65 -6.62 -12.53 -13.32
N MET A 66 -6.25 -11.37 -12.79
CA MET A 66 -5.19 -10.54 -13.33
C MET A 66 -3.81 -11.21 -13.25
N ILE A 67 -3.53 -11.96 -12.19
CA ILE A 67 -2.29 -12.78 -12.08
C ILE A 67 -2.34 -13.97 -13.04
N LYS A 68 -3.44 -14.74 -13.05
CA LYS A 68 -3.58 -15.96 -13.86
C LYS A 68 -3.38 -15.71 -15.36
N HIS A 69 -3.81 -14.55 -15.86
CA HIS A 69 -3.74 -14.20 -17.27
C HIS A 69 -2.54 -13.30 -17.61
N GLY A 70 -1.57 -13.14 -16.70
CA GLY A 70 -0.33 -12.40 -16.99
C GLY A 70 -0.49 -10.87 -17.07
N TYR A 71 -1.66 -10.31 -16.74
CA TYR A 71 -1.83 -8.86 -16.61
C TYR A 71 -1.05 -8.30 -15.41
N LEU A 72 -0.80 -9.13 -14.40
CA LEU A 72 0.08 -8.87 -13.26
C LEU A 72 1.18 -9.92 -13.24
N THR A 73 2.32 -9.55 -12.70
CA THR A 73 3.33 -10.53 -12.27
C THR A 73 2.71 -11.50 -11.25
N PRO A 74 3.22 -12.71 -11.10
CA PRO A 74 2.88 -13.56 -9.96
C PRO A 74 3.62 -13.07 -8.69
N PRO A 75 2.95 -12.92 -7.54
CA PRO A 75 3.64 -12.62 -6.29
C PRO A 75 4.42 -13.84 -5.80
N GLU A 76 5.61 -13.62 -5.26
CA GLU A 76 6.42 -14.64 -4.58
C GLU A 76 6.56 -14.22 -3.12
N ARG A 77 6.16 -15.10 -2.21
CA ARG A 77 6.36 -14.91 -0.77
C ARG A 77 7.67 -15.57 -0.38
N LEU A 78 8.57 -14.79 0.21
CA LEU A 78 9.79 -15.31 0.82
C LEU A 78 9.50 -15.54 2.30
N ASP A 79 9.71 -16.75 2.79
CA ASP A 79 9.67 -17.03 4.21
C ASP A 79 11.04 -16.69 4.82
N MET A 80 11.11 -15.57 5.53
CA MET A 80 12.34 -15.09 6.17
C MET A 80 12.60 -15.89 7.47
N PRO A 81 13.75 -16.59 7.62
CA PRO A 81 13.89 -17.62 8.67
C PRO A 81 14.24 -17.17 10.09
N VAL A 82 14.60 -15.91 10.39
CA VAL A 82 15.48 -15.68 11.57
C VAL A 82 14.91 -14.78 12.67
N VAL A 83 14.18 -13.69 12.40
CA VAL A 83 13.61 -12.85 13.48
C VAL A 83 12.34 -12.15 13.01
N GLN A 84 11.28 -12.19 13.83
CA GLN A 84 10.01 -11.50 13.58
C GLN A 84 9.65 -10.65 14.79
N TYR A 85 8.99 -9.51 14.56
CA TYR A 85 8.35 -8.78 15.65
C TYR A 85 7.19 -9.58 16.23
N ASP A 86 7.02 -9.51 17.53
CA ASP A 86 5.86 -10.04 18.24
C ASP A 86 4.89 -8.92 18.61
N PHE A 87 3.80 -8.77 17.84
CA PHE A 87 2.72 -7.83 18.16
C PHE A 87 1.53 -8.47 18.86
N SER A 88 1.64 -9.73 19.31
CA SER A 88 0.52 -10.47 19.93
C SER A 88 -0.04 -9.79 21.18
N ARG A 89 0.76 -8.94 21.82
CA ARG A 89 0.42 -8.19 23.04
C ARG A 89 -0.31 -6.87 22.76
N LEU A 90 -0.42 -6.46 21.50
CA LEU A 90 -1.14 -5.24 21.12
C LEU A 90 -2.65 -5.48 21.13
N GLN A 91 -3.38 -4.55 21.75
CA GLN A 91 -4.83 -4.53 21.70
C GLN A 91 -5.30 -3.57 20.61
N ALA A 92 -6.19 -4.06 19.75
CA ALA A 92 -6.85 -3.21 18.77
C ALA A 92 -7.85 -2.28 19.47
N GLN A 93 -7.94 -1.05 18.99
CA GLN A 93 -8.97 -0.11 19.41
C GLN A 93 -10.35 -0.55 18.90
N SER A 94 -11.41 0.13 19.34
CA SER A 94 -12.80 -0.17 18.94
C SER A 94 -13.05 -0.11 17.42
N ASN A 95 -12.22 0.63 16.68
CA ASN A 95 -12.24 0.72 15.22
C ASN A 95 -11.43 -0.39 14.50
N GLY A 96 -10.83 -1.31 15.26
CA GLY A 96 -9.98 -2.40 14.77
C GLY A 96 -8.54 -2.00 14.44
N LEU A 97 -8.15 -0.73 14.59
CA LEU A 97 -6.79 -0.24 14.34
C LEU A 97 -5.97 -0.27 15.65
N PHE A 98 -4.65 -0.37 15.51
CA PHE A 98 -3.73 -0.20 16.63
C PHE A 98 -3.37 1.28 16.79
N SER A 99 -3.17 1.72 18.03
CA SER A 99 -2.71 3.09 18.27
C SER A 99 -1.22 3.22 17.90
N GLU A 100 -0.84 4.38 17.35
CA GLU A 100 0.56 4.66 17.03
C GLU A 100 1.45 4.64 18.28
N ALA A 101 0.94 5.15 19.41
CA ALA A 101 1.66 5.15 20.69
C ALA A 101 1.93 3.73 21.20
N ASP A 102 0.95 2.81 21.08
CA ASP A 102 1.14 1.42 21.49
C ASP A 102 2.09 0.69 20.55
N LEU A 103 2.00 0.95 19.24
CA LEU A 103 2.94 0.42 18.24
C LEU A 103 4.38 0.86 18.53
N ASN A 104 4.61 2.17 18.75
CA ASN A 104 5.93 2.70 19.08
C ASN A 104 6.48 2.11 20.38
N ARG A 105 5.64 1.98 21.41
CA ARG A 105 6.04 1.38 22.68
C ARG A 105 6.45 -0.08 22.51
N GLU A 106 5.74 -0.84 21.70
CA GLU A 106 6.06 -2.26 21.47
C GLU A 106 7.29 -2.43 20.58
N LEU A 107 7.43 -1.62 19.53
CA LEU A 107 8.62 -1.59 18.67
C LEU A 107 9.88 -1.23 19.46
N LYS A 108 9.82 -0.26 20.38
CA LYS A 108 10.95 0.11 21.24
C LYS A 108 11.44 -1.04 22.12
N LYS A 109 10.52 -1.83 22.70
CA LYS A 109 10.90 -3.04 23.47
C LYS A 109 11.65 -4.06 22.61
N GLN A 110 11.37 -4.05 21.31
CA GLN A 110 11.89 -4.99 20.33
C GLN A 110 12.92 -4.36 19.38
N GLN A 111 13.49 -3.20 19.72
CA GLN A 111 14.38 -2.42 18.83
C GLN A 111 15.61 -3.20 18.34
N ARG A 112 16.05 -4.23 19.08
CA ARG A 112 17.16 -5.10 18.65
C ARG A 112 16.81 -5.91 17.40
N ILE A 113 15.53 -6.08 17.08
CA ILE A 113 15.05 -6.85 15.93
C ILE A 113 15.19 -6.06 14.63
N THR A 114 14.97 -4.74 14.65
CA THR A 114 14.97 -3.89 13.44
C THR A 114 16.28 -4.02 12.64
N PRO A 115 17.49 -3.93 13.25
CA PRO A 115 18.74 -4.09 12.51
C PRO A 115 18.90 -5.46 11.85
N HIS A 116 18.42 -6.54 12.48
CA HIS A 116 18.46 -7.88 11.90
C HIS A 116 17.56 -7.98 10.66
N ILE A 117 16.34 -7.42 10.75
CA ILE A 117 15.40 -7.39 9.62
C ILE A 117 15.98 -6.56 8.46
N ILE A 118 16.53 -5.38 8.74
CA ILE A 118 17.11 -4.52 7.70
C ILE A 118 18.34 -5.17 7.05
N SER A 119 19.22 -5.81 7.83
CA SER A 119 20.35 -6.57 7.31
C SER A 119 19.90 -7.66 6.33
N GLN A 120 18.88 -8.44 6.71
CA GLN A 120 18.32 -9.48 5.86
C GLN A 120 17.66 -8.90 4.60
N ILE A 121 16.93 -7.79 4.71
CA ILE A 121 16.37 -7.10 3.54
C ILE A 121 17.47 -6.66 2.57
N MET A 122 18.59 -6.11 3.07
CA MET A 122 19.72 -5.71 2.25
C MET A 122 20.36 -6.90 1.52
N GLU A 123 20.47 -8.06 2.18
CA GLU A 123 20.96 -9.30 1.56
C GLU A 123 20.08 -9.73 0.39
N PHE A 124 18.75 -9.82 0.59
CA PHE A 124 17.82 -10.15 -0.49
C PHE A 124 17.74 -9.08 -1.58
N ALA A 125 18.02 -7.83 -1.24
CA ALA A 125 17.98 -6.69 -2.15
C ALA A 125 19.17 -6.66 -3.12
N GLN A 126 20.24 -7.43 -2.90
CA GLN A 126 21.43 -7.42 -3.76
C GLN A 126 21.09 -7.68 -5.23
N THR A 127 20.15 -8.60 -5.50
CA THR A 127 19.70 -8.99 -6.84
C THR A 127 18.46 -8.21 -7.32
N ARG A 128 18.07 -7.15 -6.61
CA ARG A 128 16.82 -6.42 -6.85
C ARG A 128 17.12 -4.97 -7.20
N LYS A 129 16.30 -4.38 -8.06
CA LYS A 129 16.52 -3.02 -8.54
C LYS A 129 15.72 -1.93 -7.82
N GLY A 130 14.97 -2.31 -6.79
CA GLY A 130 14.11 -1.41 -6.05
C GLY A 130 13.40 -2.17 -4.94
N VAL A 131 13.38 -1.56 -3.77
CA VAL A 131 12.95 -2.12 -2.50
C VAL A 131 12.03 -1.12 -1.82
N MET A 132 10.75 -1.47 -1.65
CA MET A 132 9.81 -0.59 -0.94
C MET A 132 9.53 -1.15 0.44
N ILE A 133 9.83 -0.38 1.49
CA ILE A 133 9.69 -0.79 2.89
C ILE A 133 8.49 -0.08 3.51
N PHE A 134 7.57 -0.84 4.09
CA PHE A 134 6.39 -0.33 4.79
C PHE A 134 6.64 -0.36 6.30
N ALA A 135 6.89 0.80 6.88
CA ALA A 135 7.09 0.95 8.31
C ALA A 135 5.76 1.16 9.04
N ALA A 136 5.71 0.73 10.30
CA ALA A 136 4.51 0.83 11.15
C ALA A 136 4.15 2.28 11.54
N THR A 137 5.15 3.12 11.81
CA THR A 137 4.99 4.48 12.33
C THR A 137 6.07 5.40 11.75
N VAL A 138 5.93 6.71 11.92
CA VAL A 138 6.95 7.68 11.46
C VAL A 138 8.26 7.52 12.21
N GLU A 139 8.22 7.25 13.52
CA GLU A 139 9.41 6.99 14.33
C GLU A 139 10.15 5.74 13.84
N HIS A 140 9.42 4.65 13.61
CA HIS A 140 10.00 3.40 13.09
C HIS A 140 10.58 3.58 11.69
N ALA A 141 9.94 4.37 10.83
CA ALA A 141 10.45 4.64 9.49
C ALA A 141 11.79 5.38 9.52
N LYS A 142 11.96 6.33 10.45
CA LYS A 142 13.23 7.04 10.65
C LYS A 142 14.32 6.10 11.14
N GLU A 143 14.00 5.20 12.07
CA GLU A 143 14.92 4.15 12.53
C GLU A 143 15.39 3.28 11.35
N ILE A 144 14.45 2.80 10.52
CA ILE A 144 14.76 1.98 9.34
C ILE A 144 15.67 2.72 8.36
N VAL A 145 15.39 3.98 8.06
CA VAL A 145 16.21 4.80 7.15
C VAL A 145 17.63 4.95 7.71
N GLY A 146 17.78 5.13 9.02
CA GLY A 146 19.09 5.21 9.67
C GLY A 146 19.90 3.91 9.63
N LEU A 147 19.26 2.77 9.35
CA LEU A 147 19.90 1.45 9.21
C LEU A 147 20.22 1.09 7.75
N LEU A 148 19.75 1.89 6.79
CA LEU A 148 20.00 1.70 5.36
C LEU A 148 21.18 2.56 4.89
N PRO A 149 21.78 2.26 3.72
CA PRO A 149 22.82 3.13 3.15
C PRO A 149 22.28 4.53 2.88
N ALA A 150 22.92 5.56 3.43
CA ALA A 150 22.42 6.94 3.43
C ALA A 150 22.13 7.49 2.02
N ASP A 151 22.97 7.14 1.04
CA ASP A 151 22.84 7.61 -0.35
C ASP A 151 21.93 6.72 -1.23
N ASP A 152 21.36 5.64 -0.66
CA ASP A 152 20.56 4.65 -1.40
C ASP A 152 19.14 4.49 -0.84
N ALA A 153 18.73 5.37 0.08
CA ALA A 153 17.42 5.30 0.75
C ALA A 153 16.68 6.66 0.79
N ALA A 154 15.35 6.62 0.70
CA ALA A 154 14.49 7.78 0.89
C ALA A 154 13.25 7.44 1.73
N LEU A 155 12.65 8.47 2.35
CA LEU A 155 11.48 8.37 3.22
C LEU A 155 10.31 9.20 2.68
N ILE A 156 9.12 8.60 2.62
CA ILE A 156 7.86 9.31 2.35
C ILE A 156 6.90 9.09 3.52
N THR A 157 6.45 10.18 4.14
CA THR A 157 5.43 10.21 5.20
C THR A 157 4.20 11.01 4.76
N GLY A 158 3.14 10.98 5.57
CA GLY A 158 1.92 11.76 5.32
C GLY A 158 2.16 13.27 5.25
N ASP A 159 3.24 13.75 5.88
CA ASP A 159 3.63 15.16 5.93
C ASP A 159 4.57 15.56 4.78
N THR A 160 5.06 14.61 3.97
CA THR A 160 5.91 14.92 2.81
C THR A 160 5.13 15.77 1.80
N PRO A 161 5.61 16.99 1.47
CA PRO A 161 4.97 17.86 0.49
C PRO A 161 4.73 17.16 -0.85
N GLY A 162 3.63 17.51 -1.52
CA GLY A 162 3.25 16.89 -2.81
C GLY A 162 4.37 16.89 -3.86
N PRO A 163 4.99 18.04 -4.17
CA PRO A 163 6.08 18.11 -5.15
C PRO A 163 7.31 17.28 -4.77
N GLU A 164 7.68 17.27 -3.48
CA GLU A 164 8.81 16.48 -2.98
C GLU A 164 8.53 14.99 -3.10
N ARG A 165 7.33 14.56 -2.67
CA ARG A 165 6.88 13.17 -2.80
C ARG A 165 6.92 12.70 -4.24
N ASP A 166 6.44 13.51 -5.18
CA ASP A 166 6.40 13.16 -6.61
C ASP A 166 7.83 13.04 -7.17
N ALA A 167 8.73 13.95 -6.80
CA ALA A 167 10.15 13.88 -7.16
C ALA A 167 10.84 12.62 -6.59
N LEU A 168 10.61 12.28 -5.31
CA LEU A 168 11.14 11.06 -4.69
C LEU A 168 10.61 9.81 -5.39
N ILE A 169 9.32 9.78 -5.72
CA ILE A 169 8.72 8.68 -6.48
C ILE A 169 9.43 8.56 -7.83
N ASP A 170 9.57 9.64 -8.60
CA ASP A 170 10.18 9.60 -9.93
C ASP A 170 11.65 9.20 -9.89
N ASN A 171 12.41 9.66 -8.90
CA ASN A 171 13.78 9.21 -8.65
C ASN A 171 13.85 7.72 -8.32
N PHE A 172 12.92 7.20 -7.52
CA PHE A 172 12.80 5.76 -7.25
C PHE A 172 12.45 4.98 -8.53
N LYS A 173 11.55 5.48 -9.39
CA LYS A 173 11.22 4.85 -10.68
C LYS A 173 12.44 4.78 -11.60
N ALA A 174 13.24 5.85 -11.59
CA ALA A 174 14.48 6.00 -12.34
C ALA A 174 15.67 5.25 -11.71
N GLN A 175 15.43 4.52 -10.61
CA GLN A 175 16.44 3.68 -9.94
C GLN A 175 17.65 4.48 -9.44
N ARG A 176 17.42 5.76 -9.07
CA ARG A 176 18.44 6.64 -8.51
C ARG A 176 18.85 6.23 -7.10
N PHE A 177 17.95 5.55 -6.39
CA PHE A 177 18.19 4.91 -5.11
C PHE A 177 17.33 3.65 -5.03
N ARG A 178 17.75 2.70 -4.19
CA ARG A 178 17.19 1.35 -4.09
C ARG A 178 16.08 1.24 -3.07
N TYR A 179 16.14 1.95 -1.95
CA TYR A 179 15.22 1.76 -0.83
C TYR A 179 14.25 2.93 -0.69
N LEU A 180 12.95 2.65 -0.75
CA LEU A 180 11.90 3.63 -0.48
C LEU A 180 11.10 3.21 0.76
N VAL A 181 11.33 3.88 1.87
CA VAL A 181 10.61 3.67 3.13
C VAL A 181 9.34 4.53 3.12
N ASN A 182 8.20 3.95 3.46
CA ASN A 182 6.94 4.67 3.56
C ASN A 182 6.16 4.35 4.83
N VAL A 183 5.35 5.33 5.25
CA VAL A 183 4.37 5.18 6.33
C VAL A 183 3.03 5.67 5.82
N SER A 184 2.04 4.78 5.73
CA SER A 184 0.64 5.13 5.45
C SER A 184 0.34 5.90 4.14
N VAL A 185 1.34 6.20 3.30
CA VAL A 185 1.18 6.98 2.05
C VAL A 185 1.08 6.08 0.82
N LEU A 186 1.98 5.11 0.69
CA LEU A 186 2.06 4.24 -0.49
C LEU A 186 1.52 2.84 -0.20
N THR A 187 0.57 2.70 0.73
CA THR A 187 -0.08 1.39 0.93
C THR A 187 -0.54 0.85 -0.43
N PRO A 188 -0.49 -0.48 -0.68
CA PRO A 188 -0.88 -1.06 -1.98
C PRO A 188 -2.29 -0.65 -2.47
N ALA A 189 -3.04 -0.06 -1.55
CA ALA A 189 -4.36 0.54 -1.67
C ALA A 189 -4.44 1.97 -2.23
N LEU A 190 -3.34 2.72 -2.19
CA LEU A 190 -3.31 4.18 -2.19
C LEU A 190 -2.48 4.74 -3.35
N THR A 191 -2.31 4.01 -4.46
CA THR A 191 -1.87 4.65 -5.71
C THR A 191 -3.04 5.46 -6.29
N PRO A 192 -3.03 6.80 -6.22
CA PRO A 192 -4.00 7.61 -6.95
C PRO A 192 -3.86 7.34 -8.45
N HIS A 193 -4.98 7.27 -9.14
CA HIS A 193 -5.09 6.99 -10.58
C HIS A 193 -4.31 7.98 -11.47
N THR A 194 -3.77 9.06 -10.93
CA THR A 194 -2.89 10.01 -11.63
C THR A 194 -1.53 9.40 -12.00
N LEU A 195 -1.15 8.24 -11.46
CA LEU A 195 0.01 7.45 -11.90
C LEU A 195 -0.31 6.44 -13.00
N ILE A 196 -1.51 6.50 -13.60
CA ILE A 196 -1.89 5.70 -14.78
C ILE A 196 -1.54 6.48 -16.06
N SER A 197 -0.29 6.91 -16.16
CA SER A 197 0.36 7.05 -17.46
C SER A 197 1.07 5.73 -17.73
N SER A 198 0.84 5.19 -18.92
CA SER A 198 1.22 3.90 -19.55
C SER A 198 2.57 3.22 -19.22
N ARG A 199 3.39 3.73 -18.28
CA ARG A 199 4.68 3.16 -17.86
C ARG A 199 4.78 2.74 -16.39
N PHE A 200 3.78 2.99 -15.54
CA PHE A 200 3.80 2.60 -14.13
C PHE A 200 2.48 2.01 -13.63
N TYR A 201 2.05 0.92 -14.26
CA TYR A 201 1.44 -0.11 -13.44
C TYR A 201 2.60 -0.82 -12.73
N VAL A 202 2.85 -0.52 -11.46
CA VAL A 202 3.58 -1.44 -10.57
C VAL A 202 2.51 -2.33 -9.99
N PRO A 203 2.34 -3.55 -10.54
CA PRO A 203 1.43 -4.48 -9.93
C PRO A 203 1.75 -4.66 -8.44
N PRO A 204 0.75 -4.95 -7.60
CA PRO A 204 0.98 -5.52 -6.27
C PRO A 204 1.83 -6.80 -6.29
N SER A 205 2.17 -7.32 -7.46
CA SER A 205 2.93 -8.53 -7.67
C SER A 205 4.42 -8.34 -7.95
N GLN A 206 4.97 -7.15 -7.74
CA GLN A 206 6.39 -7.00 -7.41
C GLN A 206 6.60 -6.76 -5.91
N LEU A 207 5.54 -6.93 -5.11
CA LEU A 207 5.60 -6.85 -3.65
C LEU A 207 5.87 -8.27 -3.09
N VAL A 208 6.95 -8.44 -2.31
CA VAL A 208 7.07 -9.60 -1.43
C VAL A 208 6.27 -9.24 -0.18
N PHE A 209 5.16 -9.95 0.05
CA PHE A 209 4.37 -9.71 1.24
C PHE A 209 4.97 -10.49 2.40
N THR A 210 5.73 -9.82 3.26
CA THR A 210 5.84 -10.22 4.67
C THR A 210 4.57 -9.72 5.38
N ASN A 211 4.05 -10.50 6.31
CA ASN A 211 2.71 -10.37 6.85
C ASN A 211 2.47 -8.97 7.47
N LYS A 212 1.23 -8.46 7.42
CA LYS A 212 0.80 -7.21 8.07
C LYS A 212 1.07 -7.19 9.59
N LEU A 213 1.36 -8.35 10.16
CA LEU A 213 1.71 -8.61 11.55
C LEU A 213 3.23 -8.65 11.80
N SER A 214 4.08 -8.28 10.83
CA SER A 214 5.54 -8.36 10.97
C SER A 214 6.24 -7.00 10.95
N GLY A 215 5.53 -5.88 11.11
CA GLY A 215 6.14 -4.54 11.34
C GLY A 215 6.88 -3.90 10.17
N VAL A 216 7.30 -4.71 9.18
CA VAL A 216 7.93 -4.32 7.92
C VAL A 216 7.37 -5.18 6.80
N VAL A 217 6.74 -4.57 5.80
CA VAL A 217 6.43 -5.21 4.50
C VAL A 217 7.46 -4.76 3.47
N CYS A 218 7.98 -5.65 2.63
CA CYS A 218 9.07 -5.32 1.71
C CYS A 218 8.77 -5.71 0.26
N ALA A 219 8.62 -4.76 -0.64
CA ALA A 219 8.45 -5.05 -2.06
C ALA A 219 9.77 -5.15 -2.81
N LEU A 220 9.99 -6.20 -3.60
CA LEU A 220 11.22 -6.38 -4.36
C LEU A 220 10.95 -6.41 -5.87
N ARG A 221 11.38 -5.36 -6.58
CA ARG A 221 11.27 -5.28 -8.05
C ARG A 221 12.29 -6.18 -8.73
N ARG A 222 11.81 -7.17 -9.50
CA ARG A 222 12.59 -7.97 -10.47
C ARG A 222 12.42 -7.43 -11.90
N GLU A 223 13.34 -7.80 -12.79
CA GLU A 223 13.11 -7.70 -14.23
C GLU A 223 11.96 -8.61 -14.67
N ARG A 224 11.21 -8.19 -15.68
CA ARG A 224 10.37 -9.14 -16.41
C ARG A 224 11.30 -10.04 -17.23
N PRO A 225 11.21 -11.36 -17.14
CA PRO A 225 11.83 -12.21 -18.15
C PRO A 225 11.27 -11.77 -19.50
N ILE A 226 12.17 -11.49 -20.44
CA ILE A 226 11.79 -11.31 -21.84
C ILE A 226 11.36 -12.70 -22.30
N ALA A 227 10.06 -12.87 -22.51
CA ALA A 227 9.51 -13.98 -23.29
C ALA A 227 9.51 -13.58 -24.76
#